data_AF-A0A812NTB8-F1
#
_entry.id   AF-A0A812NTB8-F1
#
_cell.length_a   1.000
_cell.length_b   1.000
_cell.length_c   1.000
_cell.angle_alpha   90.00
_cell.angle_beta   90.00
_cell.angle_gamma   90.00
#
_symmetry.space_group_name_H-M   'P 1'
#
loop_
_entity.id
_entity.type
_entity.pdbx_description
1 polymer ?
#
loop_
_entity_poly.entity_id
_entity_poly.type
_entity_poly.pdbx_seq_one_letter_code
_entity_poly.pdbx_strand_id
1 'polypeptide(L)'
;MAFWKICMNYVDVAVVITSLMEVFLYSGVPVNPILFRLLRIGKLARTFRMVTMSNVLQNLQLLIKCLSASVDMLFWTFCLLSFLQCIAGLVVGTLCRDFVADESVPLQLRQDVFRYYGTFSRTILTMFEILFANWAPPARVLLENMSEWFSVFFLLYRCVLGFAVLNAGLQDGDVLTLAKQPVSLAASGAAFAAILGDGSVVTWGDPTAGGDSSHVQKQLVNVQQLQASDTSFAAILADGALVTWGGVTEEEGCVAAPTNLTNVVQVKASERAFAAILGDGSVVTWGAQESGGDSSAVNGLLRNVRQVQAARFAFAAILEDGRVVTWGNQWGGGNSTTVSEQLKSVQKIQASANAFAAIRADGSVVAWGSPEFGGDSSSVQHLLKNVREVKATTSAFAAIRLDGSVVTWGCPKEGGDSTDVQDQLRNVQQIQASACGFAAILSDKSVVTWRSDFGGDSRAVQKLLKNVRKVQANTGAFAALREDGSVVTWGDHRGGGNSRSVQKHLRNVQHIQASKYAFAAITSEGRAVTWGDIASVLEDVWQVQASNHAFAGIRKDGSVLSWGSPRLGGDSSAVQQLLSL
;
A
#
# COMPACT_ATOMS: atom_id res chain seq x y z
N MET A 1 20.72 23.74 -31.22
CA MET A 1 19.44 23.37 -31.86
C MET A 1 18.42 22.85 -30.82
N ALA A 2 18.12 23.62 -29.78
CA ALA A 2 17.12 23.23 -28.76
C ALA A 2 15.70 23.72 -29.11
N PHE A 3 15.60 24.74 -29.96
CA PHE A 3 14.34 25.36 -30.36
C PHE A 3 13.38 24.39 -31.04
N TRP A 4 13.89 23.50 -31.91
CA TRP A 4 13.07 22.56 -32.69
C TRP A 4 12.62 21.31 -31.91
N LYS A 5 13.08 21.11 -30.67
CA LYS A 5 12.63 19.97 -29.84
C LYS A 5 11.28 20.21 -29.15
N ILE A 6 10.81 21.45 -29.12
CA ILE A 6 9.57 21.84 -28.42
C ILE A 6 8.47 22.05 -29.46
N CYS A 7 7.46 21.18 -29.45
CA CYS A 7 6.35 21.19 -30.41
C CYS A 7 5.65 22.58 -30.50
N MET A 8 5.55 23.29 -29.38
CA MET A 8 4.94 24.62 -29.31
C MET A 8 5.71 25.72 -30.07
N ASN A 9 7.01 25.57 -30.30
CA ASN A 9 7.77 26.53 -31.09
C ASN A 9 7.39 26.48 -32.57
N TYR A 10 6.88 25.35 -33.07
CA TYR A 10 6.31 25.26 -34.42
C TYR A 10 5.02 26.07 -34.56
N VAL A 11 4.22 26.15 -33.48
CA VAL A 11 3.01 26.97 -33.44
C VAL A 11 3.37 28.47 -33.51
N ASP A 12 4.40 28.90 -32.78
CA ASP A 12 4.90 30.27 -32.87
C ASP A 12 5.41 30.61 -34.29
N VAL A 13 6.14 29.69 -34.92
CA VAL A 13 6.60 29.85 -36.31
C VAL A 13 5.40 29.96 -37.27
N ALA A 14 4.37 29.13 -37.11
CA ALA A 14 3.16 29.18 -37.92
C ALA A 14 2.38 30.50 -37.75
N VAL A 15 2.33 31.05 -36.52
CA VAL A 15 1.72 32.36 -36.23
C VAL A 15 2.52 33.51 -36.86
N VAL A 16 3.85 33.43 -36.85
CA VAL A 16 4.72 34.43 -37.50
C VAL A 16 4.56 34.36 -39.03
N ILE A 17 4.52 33.17 -39.61
CA ILE A 17 4.33 32.96 -41.06
C ILE A 17 2.96 33.48 -41.51
N THR A 18 1.89 33.16 -40.78
CA THR A 18 0.53 33.67 -41.08
C THR A 18 0.43 35.18 -40.92
N SER A 19 1.13 35.78 -39.95
CA SER A 19 1.19 37.24 -39.79
C SER A 19 1.99 37.92 -40.91
N LEU A 20 3.06 37.29 -41.40
CA LEU A 20 3.81 37.75 -42.57
C LEU A 20 2.98 37.63 -43.86
N MET A 21 2.26 36.52 -44.03
CA MET A 21 1.32 36.34 -45.14
C MET A 21 0.20 37.38 -45.12
N GLU A 22 -0.33 37.73 -43.94
CA GLU A 22 -1.33 38.81 -43.79
C GLU A 22 -0.79 40.15 -44.29
N VAL A 23 0.47 40.50 -43.99
CA VAL A 23 1.10 41.76 -44.45
C VAL A 23 1.38 41.74 -45.95
N PHE A 24 1.87 40.63 -46.50
CA PHE A 24 2.17 40.50 -47.93
C PHE A 24 0.91 40.43 -48.82
N LEU A 25 -0.17 39.80 -48.35
CA LEU A 25 -1.42 39.69 -49.11
C LEU A 25 -2.23 40.99 -49.11
N TYR A 26 -2.04 41.86 -48.12
CA TYR A 26 -2.72 43.16 -48.03
C TYR A 26 -2.28 44.14 -49.12
N SER A 27 -1.09 43.97 -49.71
CA SER A 27 -0.50 44.91 -50.66
C SER A 27 -0.69 44.55 -52.14
N GLY A 28 -1.36 43.44 -52.50
CA GLY A 28 -1.41 43.03 -53.91
C GLY A 28 -2.53 42.13 -54.42
N VAL A 29 -3.42 41.57 -53.59
CA VAL A 29 -4.45 40.61 -54.08
C VAL A 29 -5.82 40.89 -53.45
N PRO A 30 -6.92 40.94 -54.22
CA PRO A 30 -8.27 41.15 -53.70
C PRO A 30 -8.80 39.87 -53.03
N VAL A 31 -8.38 39.62 -51.78
CA VAL A 31 -8.81 38.44 -51.00
C VAL A 31 -9.99 38.80 -50.08
N ASN A 32 -10.92 37.86 -49.91
CA ASN A 32 -12.16 38.02 -49.15
C ASN A 32 -11.88 38.41 -47.67
N PRO A 33 -12.46 39.50 -47.15
CA PRO A 33 -12.24 40.00 -45.78
C PRO A 33 -12.59 39.01 -44.65
N ILE A 34 -13.39 37.96 -44.94
CA ILE A 34 -13.71 36.89 -43.98
C ILE A 34 -12.47 36.01 -43.69
N LEU A 35 -11.59 35.80 -44.66
CA LEU A 35 -10.37 35.00 -44.49
C LEU A 35 -9.40 35.69 -43.51
N PHE A 36 -9.31 37.02 -43.56
CA PHE A 36 -8.54 37.82 -42.61
C PHE A 36 -9.11 37.78 -41.18
N ARG A 37 -10.44 37.63 -41.01
CA ARG A 37 -11.06 37.41 -39.70
C ARG A 37 -10.72 36.03 -39.11
N LEU A 38 -10.66 35.00 -39.94
CA LEU A 38 -10.23 33.65 -39.54
C LEU A 38 -8.74 33.63 -39.17
N LEU A 39 -7.87 34.33 -39.90
CA LEU A 39 -6.44 34.43 -39.57
C LEU A 39 -6.19 35.16 -38.23
N ARG A 40 -7.04 36.13 -37.84
CA ARG A 40 -7.00 36.78 -36.52
C ARG A 40 -7.31 35.82 -35.37
N ILE A 41 -8.10 34.77 -35.59
CA ILE A 41 -8.33 33.71 -34.60
C ILE A 41 -7.03 32.93 -34.33
N GLY A 42 -6.17 32.74 -35.34
CA GLY A 42 -4.85 32.13 -35.16
C GLY A 42 -3.95 32.90 -34.18
N LYS A 43 -4.13 34.21 -34.03
CA LYS A 43 -3.40 35.03 -33.03
C LYS A 43 -3.85 34.75 -31.59
N LEU A 44 -5.06 34.19 -31.36
CA LEU A 44 -5.51 33.72 -30.04
C LEU A 44 -4.76 32.46 -29.56
N ALA A 45 -4.10 31.71 -30.45
CA ALA A 45 -3.22 30.61 -30.03
C ALA A 45 -2.06 31.12 -29.16
N ARG A 46 -1.61 32.36 -29.39
CA ARG A 46 -0.56 33.02 -28.59
C ARG A 46 -1.02 33.33 -27.17
N THR A 47 -2.30 33.66 -26.96
CA THR A 47 -2.90 33.82 -25.63
C THR A 47 -3.06 32.48 -24.89
N PHE A 48 -3.16 31.36 -25.60
CA PHE A 48 -3.18 30.02 -25.00
C PHE A 48 -1.85 29.68 -24.29
N ARG A 49 -0.72 30.23 -24.77
CA ARG A 49 0.59 30.09 -24.12
C ARG A 49 0.65 30.76 -22.74
N MET A 50 0.00 31.91 -22.57
CA MET A 50 -0.14 32.57 -21.27
C MET A 50 -1.02 31.77 -20.31
N VAL A 51 -2.06 31.12 -20.85
CA VAL A 51 -2.99 30.28 -20.09
C VAL A 51 -2.28 29.01 -19.58
N THR A 52 -1.37 28.42 -20.37
CA THR A 52 -0.54 27.27 -19.94
C THR A 52 0.54 27.58 -18.89
N MET A 53 0.79 28.86 -18.56
CA MET A 53 1.77 29.27 -17.53
C MET A 53 1.15 29.62 -16.18
N SER A 54 -0.16 29.42 -16.01
CA SER A 54 -0.86 29.70 -14.75
C SER A 54 -1.13 28.40 -13.98
N ASN A 55 -0.76 28.39 -12.69
CA ASN A 55 -1.03 27.30 -11.75
C ASN A 55 -2.53 26.93 -11.64
N VAL A 56 -3.42 27.74 -12.21
CA VAL A 56 -4.88 27.55 -12.25
C VAL A 56 -5.31 26.39 -13.15
N LEU A 57 -4.50 25.98 -14.12
CA LEU A 57 -4.83 24.87 -15.03
C LEU A 57 -4.17 23.53 -14.69
N GLN A 58 -3.55 23.39 -13.52
CA GLN A 58 -3.02 22.10 -13.08
C GLN A 58 -4.10 21.01 -13.12
N ASN A 59 -5.33 21.35 -12.71
CA ASN A 59 -6.49 20.44 -12.77
C ASN A 59 -6.84 20.04 -14.22
N LEU A 60 -6.77 20.97 -15.18
CA LEU A 60 -7.05 20.68 -16.59
C LEU A 60 -5.92 19.88 -17.25
N GLN A 61 -4.66 20.19 -16.93
CA GLN A 61 -3.50 19.45 -17.42
C GLN A 61 -3.49 18.01 -16.89
N LEU A 62 -3.92 17.82 -15.64
CA LEU A 62 -4.07 16.49 -15.04
C LEU A 62 -5.20 15.72 -15.73
N LEU A 63 -6.32 16.38 -16.03
CA LEU A 63 -7.43 15.79 -16.79
C LEU A 63 -7.01 15.39 -18.21
N ILE A 64 -6.22 16.23 -18.90
CA ILE A 64 -5.67 15.93 -20.24
C ILE A 64 -4.69 14.76 -20.18
N LYS A 65 -3.84 14.67 -19.15
CA LYS A 65 -2.93 13.52 -18.96
C LYS A 65 -3.67 12.23 -18.65
N CYS A 66 -4.74 12.29 -17.86
CA CYS A 66 -5.61 11.13 -17.61
C CYS A 66 -6.31 10.70 -18.90
N LEU A 67 -6.84 11.66 -19.68
CA LEU A 67 -7.43 11.37 -20.98
C LEU A 67 -6.42 10.68 -21.90
N SER A 68 -5.19 11.19 -21.94
CA SER A 68 -4.10 10.64 -22.75
C SER A 68 -3.76 9.20 -22.36
N ALA A 69 -3.78 8.85 -21.06
CA ALA A 69 -3.54 7.49 -20.60
C ALA A 69 -4.70 6.55 -20.97
N SER A 70 -5.94 7.06 -20.97
CA SER A 70 -7.14 6.30 -21.35
C SER A 70 -7.26 6.06 -22.87
N VAL A 71 -6.61 6.87 -23.72
CA VAL A 71 -6.67 6.69 -25.19
C VAL A 71 -6.16 5.32 -25.61
N ASP A 72 -5.07 4.83 -25.02
CA ASP A 72 -4.49 3.55 -25.42
C ASP A 72 -5.42 2.38 -25.08
N MET A 73 -5.99 2.37 -23.87
CA MET A 73 -6.94 1.35 -23.45
C MET A 73 -8.23 1.39 -24.28
N LEU A 74 -8.75 2.59 -24.56
CA LEU A 74 -9.95 2.79 -25.37
C LEU A 74 -9.71 2.37 -26.82
N PHE A 75 -8.52 2.64 -27.36
CA PHE A 75 -8.14 2.22 -28.71
C PHE A 75 -8.09 0.69 -28.83
N TRP A 76 -7.45 -0.02 -27.89
CA TRP A 76 -7.39 -1.48 -27.92
C TRP A 76 -8.77 -2.12 -27.71
N THR A 77 -9.61 -1.53 -26.85
CA THR A 77 -10.99 -1.97 -26.64
C THR A 77 -11.82 -1.79 -27.91
N PHE A 78 -11.68 -0.63 -28.59
CA PHE A 78 -12.33 -0.37 -29.87
C PHE A 78 -11.86 -1.35 -30.96
N CYS A 79 -10.56 -1.66 -31.02
CA CYS A 79 -10.02 -2.63 -31.96
C CYS A 79 -10.59 -4.04 -31.72
N LEU A 80 -10.63 -4.48 -30.46
CA LEU A 80 -11.18 -5.78 -30.09
C LEU A 80 -12.68 -5.90 -30.43
N LEU A 81 -13.47 -4.88 -30.08
CA LEU A 81 -14.91 -4.86 -30.38
C LEU A 81 -15.18 -4.82 -31.88
N SER A 82 -14.41 -4.02 -32.63
CA SER A 82 -14.49 -3.97 -34.09
C SER A 82 -14.15 -5.32 -34.73
N PHE A 83 -13.17 -6.03 -34.19
CA PHE A 83 -12.80 -7.37 -34.66
C PHE A 83 -13.92 -8.39 -34.41
N LEU A 84 -14.49 -8.42 -33.20
CA LEU A 84 -15.62 -9.28 -32.85
C LEU A 84 -16.86 -8.96 -33.70
N GLN A 85 -17.12 -7.68 -33.97
CA GLN A 85 -18.19 -7.24 -34.86
C GLN A 85 -17.98 -7.72 -36.30
N CYS A 86 -16.74 -7.66 -36.82
CA CYS A 86 -16.42 -8.20 -38.15
C CYS A 86 -16.67 -9.70 -38.22
N ILE A 87 -16.31 -10.47 -37.18
CA ILE A 87 -16.58 -11.92 -37.13
C ILE A 87 -18.09 -12.19 -37.16
N ALA A 88 -18.85 -11.53 -36.30
CA ALA A 88 -20.30 -11.70 -36.24
C ALA A 88 -20.97 -11.30 -37.56
N GLY A 89 -20.51 -10.23 -38.20
CA GLY A 89 -20.98 -9.81 -39.51
C GLY A 89 -20.63 -10.79 -40.63
N LEU A 90 -19.45 -11.41 -40.63
CA LEU A 90 -19.10 -12.45 -41.59
C LEU A 90 -19.99 -13.69 -41.44
N VAL A 91 -20.28 -14.11 -40.21
CA VAL A 91 -21.16 -15.25 -39.93
C VAL A 91 -22.57 -14.97 -40.45
N VAL A 92 -23.17 -13.82 -40.13
CA VAL A 92 -24.52 -13.50 -40.61
C VAL A 92 -24.55 -13.32 -42.13
N GLY A 93 -23.57 -12.61 -42.70
CA GLY A 93 -23.51 -12.37 -44.15
C GLY A 93 -23.29 -13.63 -44.98
N THR A 94 -22.58 -14.63 -44.43
CA THR A 94 -22.44 -15.95 -45.09
C THR A 94 -23.72 -16.76 -45.02
N LEU A 95 -24.40 -16.79 -43.86
CA LEU A 95 -25.69 -17.47 -43.72
C LEU A 95 -26.79 -16.86 -44.60
N CYS A 96 -26.81 -15.53 -44.76
CA CYS A 96 -27.78 -14.84 -45.60
C CYS A 96 -27.51 -15.01 -47.11
N ARG A 97 -26.27 -15.37 -47.49
CA ARG A 97 -25.87 -15.47 -48.91
C ARG A 97 -26.69 -16.50 -49.66
N ASP A 98 -26.87 -17.69 -49.06
CA ASP A 98 -27.59 -18.79 -49.69
C ASP A 98 -29.08 -18.45 -49.86
N PHE A 99 -29.68 -17.77 -48.88
CA PHE A 99 -31.07 -17.30 -48.95
C PHE A 99 -31.29 -16.23 -50.02
N VAL A 100 -30.34 -15.30 -50.20
CA VAL A 100 -30.43 -14.26 -51.24
C VAL A 100 -30.23 -14.86 -52.64
N ALA A 101 -29.40 -15.91 -52.76
CA ALA A 101 -29.13 -16.58 -54.04
C ALA A 101 -30.25 -17.54 -54.48
N ASP A 102 -31.13 -17.97 -53.57
CA ASP A 102 -32.22 -18.89 -53.86
C ASP A 102 -33.32 -18.23 -54.73
N GLU A 103 -33.47 -18.70 -55.97
CA GLU A 103 -34.46 -18.19 -56.91
C GLU A 103 -35.91 -18.56 -56.55
N SER A 104 -36.12 -19.55 -55.66
CA SER A 104 -37.45 -19.98 -55.22
C SER A 104 -38.11 -19.02 -54.23
N VAL A 105 -37.33 -18.17 -53.56
CA VAL A 105 -37.82 -17.18 -52.58
C VAL A 105 -38.39 -15.95 -53.32
N PRO A 106 -39.51 -15.34 -52.88
CA PRO A 106 -40.04 -14.12 -53.50
C PRO A 106 -39.02 -12.97 -53.55
N LEU A 107 -38.99 -12.24 -54.66
CA LEU A 107 -38.01 -11.18 -54.93
C LEU A 107 -37.98 -10.10 -53.84
N GLN A 108 -39.14 -9.76 -53.28
CA GLN A 108 -39.29 -8.71 -52.26
C GLN A 108 -38.56 -9.07 -50.96
N LEU A 109 -38.67 -10.33 -50.52
CA LEU A 109 -37.99 -10.85 -49.33
C LEU A 109 -36.46 -10.87 -49.51
N ARG A 110 -36.00 -11.26 -50.70
CA ARG A 110 -34.56 -11.23 -51.04
C ARG A 110 -33.99 -9.81 -51.02
N GLN A 111 -34.75 -8.83 -51.51
CA GLN A 111 -34.34 -7.42 -51.50
C GLN A 111 -34.25 -6.86 -50.06
N ASP A 112 -35.18 -7.22 -49.18
CA ASP A 112 -35.18 -6.80 -47.79
C ASP A 112 -33.97 -7.36 -47.03
N VAL A 113 -33.67 -8.65 -47.18
CA VAL A 113 -32.46 -9.26 -46.59
C VAL A 113 -31.19 -8.66 -47.20
N PHE A 114 -31.15 -8.44 -48.51
CA PHE A 114 -29.99 -7.84 -49.20
C PHE A 114 -29.72 -6.39 -48.79
N ARG A 115 -30.75 -5.63 -48.42
CA ARG A 115 -30.61 -4.24 -47.95
C ARG A 115 -29.74 -4.16 -46.71
N TYR A 116 -29.88 -5.12 -45.80
CA TYR A 116 -29.18 -5.17 -44.52
C TYR A 116 -27.93 -6.05 -44.56
N TYR A 117 -28.02 -7.26 -45.13
CA TYR A 117 -26.98 -8.30 -45.03
C TYR A 117 -26.37 -8.72 -46.39
N GLY A 118 -26.68 -7.99 -47.46
CA GLY A 118 -26.33 -8.39 -48.83
C GLY A 118 -24.85 -8.27 -49.19
N THR A 119 -24.12 -7.35 -48.56
CA THR A 119 -22.67 -7.20 -48.74
C THR A 119 -21.97 -7.13 -47.39
N PHE A 120 -20.67 -7.40 -47.38
CA PHE A 120 -19.86 -7.32 -46.15
C PHE A 120 -19.97 -5.96 -45.46
N SER A 121 -19.83 -4.86 -46.21
CA SER A 121 -19.92 -3.50 -45.66
C SER A 121 -21.32 -3.16 -45.13
N ARG A 122 -22.39 -3.62 -45.79
CA ARG A 122 -23.77 -3.45 -45.30
C ARG A 122 -23.99 -4.23 -44.02
N THR A 123 -23.53 -5.48 -44.00
CA THR A 123 -23.65 -6.36 -42.84
C THR A 123 -22.92 -5.78 -41.63
N ILE A 124 -21.68 -5.28 -41.79
CA ILE A 124 -20.95 -4.63 -40.68
C ILE A 124 -21.73 -3.43 -40.13
N LEU A 125 -22.26 -2.59 -41.02
CA LEU A 125 -23.02 -1.40 -40.63
C LEU A 125 -24.32 -1.78 -39.92
N THR A 126 -25.03 -2.81 -40.40
CA THR A 126 -26.22 -3.32 -39.71
C THR A 126 -25.87 -3.96 -38.37
N MET A 127 -24.78 -4.72 -38.26
CA MET A 127 -24.30 -5.26 -36.98
C MET A 127 -23.86 -4.17 -35.99
N PHE A 128 -23.40 -3.02 -36.50
CA PHE A 128 -23.17 -1.81 -35.69
C PHE A 128 -24.50 -1.21 -35.20
N GLU A 129 -25.46 -1.00 -36.11
CA GLU A 129 -26.79 -0.44 -35.80
C GLU A 129 -27.54 -1.27 -34.75
N ILE A 130 -27.36 -2.59 -34.78
CA ILE A 130 -27.96 -3.53 -33.82
C ILE A 130 -27.47 -3.30 -32.37
N LEU A 131 -26.30 -2.69 -32.18
CA LEU A 131 -25.80 -2.33 -30.85
C LEU A 131 -26.51 -1.09 -30.28
N PHE A 132 -27.17 -0.28 -31.13
CA PHE A 132 -27.89 0.94 -30.73
C PHE A 132 -29.41 0.73 -30.62
N ALA A 133 -30.16 1.80 -30.33
CA ALA A 133 -31.59 1.71 -30.01
C ALA A 133 -32.49 1.23 -31.17
N ASN A 134 -32.04 1.29 -32.43
CA ASN A 134 -32.87 1.00 -33.62
C ASN A 134 -32.63 -0.40 -34.23
N TRP A 135 -32.39 -1.40 -33.39
CA TRP A 135 -31.98 -2.76 -33.77
C TRP A 135 -33.15 -3.69 -34.21
N ALA A 136 -34.39 -3.34 -33.88
CA ALA A 136 -35.54 -4.23 -34.09
C ALA A 136 -35.86 -4.49 -35.58
N PRO A 137 -35.86 -3.50 -36.49
CA PRO A 137 -36.11 -3.74 -37.91
C PRO A 137 -35.11 -4.73 -38.56
N PRO A 138 -33.77 -4.56 -38.46
CA PRO A 138 -32.83 -5.48 -39.11
C PRO A 138 -32.80 -6.88 -38.48
N ALA A 139 -33.14 -7.02 -37.20
CA ALA A 139 -33.22 -8.32 -36.54
C ALA A 139 -34.49 -9.10 -36.95
N ARG A 140 -35.65 -8.42 -37.03
CA ARG A 140 -36.91 -9.05 -37.44
C ARG A 140 -36.89 -9.56 -38.87
N VAL A 141 -36.22 -8.86 -39.77
CA VAL A 141 -36.08 -9.30 -41.17
C VAL A 141 -35.45 -10.69 -41.30
N LEU A 142 -34.50 -11.06 -40.43
CA LEU A 142 -33.92 -12.42 -40.43
C LEU A 142 -34.74 -13.42 -39.61
N LEU A 143 -35.34 -12.95 -38.51
CA LEU A 143 -36.19 -13.77 -37.66
C LEU A 143 -37.43 -14.30 -38.41
N GLU A 144 -38.15 -13.41 -39.09
CA GLU A 144 -39.43 -13.70 -39.73
C GLU A 144 -39.24 -14.45 -41.05
N ASN A 145 -38.13 -14.22 -41.76
CA ASN A 145 -37.96 -14.70 -43.14
C ASN A 145 -36.98 -15.86 -43.28
N MET A 146 -36.06 -16.08 -42.33
CA MET A 146 -35.08 -17.17 -42.40
C MET A 146 -35.24 -18.18 -41.28
N SER A 147 -35.12 -17.76 -40.02
CA SER A 147 -35.15 -18.69 -38.88
C SER A 147 -35.31 -17.97 -37.55
N GLU A 148 -36.09 -18.55 -36.65
CA GLU A 148 -36.20 -18.08 -35.26
C GLU A 148 -34.86 -18.14 -34.51
N TRP A 149 -33.91 -18.99 -34.93
CA TRP A 149 -32.57 -19.08 -34.32
C TRP A 149 -31.79 -17.77 -34.36
N PHE A 150 -32.10 -16.86 -35.31
CA PHE A 150 -31.51 -15.53 -35.34
C PHE A 150 -31.89 -14.67 -34.11
N SER A 151 -33.02 -14.95 -33.43
CA SER A 151 -33.33 -14.29 -32.15
C SER A 151 -32.26 -14.54 -31.09
N VAL A 152 -31.85 -15.81 -30.93
CA VAL A 152 -30.87 -16.23 -29.94
C VAL A 152 -29.52 -15.62 -30.27
N PHE A 153 -29.14 -15.63 -31.55
CA PHE A 153 -27.91 -14.99 -32.01
C PHE A 153 -27.87 -13.49 -31.68
N PHE A 154 -28.90 -12.72 -32.05
CA PHE A 154 -28.92 -11.27 -31.80
C PHE A 154 -29.02 -10.91 -30.32
N LEU A 155 -29.73 -11.72 -29.52
CA LEU A 155 -29.76 -11.55 -28.07
C LEU A 155 -28.38 -11.79 -27.45
N LEU A 156 -27.69 -12.89 -27.82
CA LEU A 156 -26.34 -13.17 -27.34
C LEU A 156 -25.33 -12.11 -27.78
N TYR A 157 -25.38 -11.71 -29.06
CA TYR A 157 -24.53 -10.64 -29.60
C TYR A 157 -24.70 -9.34 -28.80
N ARG A 158 -25.95 -8.96 -28.50
CA ARG A 158 -26.24 -7.75 -27.73
C ARG A 158 -25.91 -7.86 -26.25
N CYS A 159 -26.08 -9.04 -25.64
CA CYS A 159 -25.66 -9.28 -24.26
C CYS A 159 -24.13 -9.21 -24.12
N VAL A 160 -23.37 -9.72 -25.09
CA VAL A 160 -21.90 -9.73 -25.01
C VAL A 160 -21.31 -8.39 -25.45
N LEU A 161 -21.58 -7.93 -26.67
CA LEU A 161 -21.00 -6.69 -27.19
C LEU A 161 -21.75 -5.44 -26.72
N GLY A 162 -23.08 -5.49 -26.58
CA GLY A 162 -23.84 -4.34 -26.10
C GLY A 162 -23.52 -4.01 -24.64
N PHE A 163 -23.36 -5.02 -23.78
CA PHE A 163 -22.92 -4.79 -22.39
C PHE A 163 -21.47 -4.29 -22.31
N ALA A 164 -20.57 -4.82 -23.15
CA ALA A 164 -19.20 -4.32 -23.22
C ALA A 164 -19.10 -2.86 -23.66
N VAL A 165 -19.90 -2.45 -24.67
CA VAL A 165 -19.96 -1.07 -25.16
C VAL A 165 -20.63 -0.14 -24.14
N LEU A 166 -21.68 -0.59 -23.44
CA LEU A 166 -22.35 0.21 -22.41
C LEU A 166 -21.51 0.36 -21.13
N ASN A 167 -20.78 -0.68 -20.72
CA ASN A 167 -19.89 -0.61 -19.56
C ASN A 167 -18.60 0.16 -19.83
N ALA A 168 -18.13 0.20 -21.08
CA ALA A 168 -17.00 1.05 -21.47
C ALA A 168 -17.32 2.56 -21.32
N GLY A 169 -18.60 2.94 -21.24
CA GLY A 169 -19.05 4.32 -21.02
C GLY A 169 -19.32 4.70 -19.56
N LEU A 170 -19.16 3.79 -18.60
CA LEU A 170 -19.47 4.02 -17.19
C LEU A 170 -18.38 3.45 -16.29
N GLN A 171 -17.23 4.13 -16.23
CA GLN A 171 -16.28 4.00 -15.10
C GLN A 171 -15.35 5.22 -14.94
N ASP A 172 -15.64 6.35 -15.59
CA ASP A 172 -14.77 7.54 -15.51
C ASP A 172 -14.76 8.21 -14.13
N GLY A 173 -15.76 7.94 -13.28
CA GLY A 173 -15.77 8.40 -11.88
C GLY A 173 -14.95 7.50 -10.95
N ASP A 174 -14.98 6.19 -11.18
CA ASP A 174 -14.31 5.20 -10.32
C ASP A 174 -12.82 5.07 -10.64
N VAL A 175 -12.42 5.25 -11.90
CA VAL A 175 -11.00 5.16 -12.29
C VAL A 175 -10.21 6.40 -11.85
N LEU A 176 -10.81 7.59 -11.90
CA LEU A 176 -10.20 8.83 -11.41
C LEU A 176 -10.12 8.90 -9.88
N THR A 177 -11.11 8.32 -9.18
CA THR A 177 -11.03 8.17 -7.72
C THR A 177 -9.96 7.13 -7.36
N LEU A 178 -9.94 5.96 -8.01
CA LEU A 178 -8.94 4.92 -7.72
C LEU A 178 -7.49 5.41 -7.88
N ALA A 179 -7.21 6.29 -8.85
CA ALA A 179 -5.87 6.84 -9.08
C ALA A 179 -5.38 7.81 -7.99
N LYS A 180 -6.25 8.31 -7.11
CA LYS A 180 -5.83 9.25 -6.06
C LYS A 180 -6.20 8.82 -4.65
N GLN A 181 -6.96 7.74 -4.52
CA GLN A 181 -7.16 7.13 -3.20
C GLN A 181 -5.82 6.57 -2.70
N PRO A 182 -5.49 6.79 -1.42
CA PRO A 182 -4.33 6.18 -0.81
C PRO A 182 -4.51 4.67 -0.75
N VAL A 183 -3.53 3.96 -1.28
CA VAL A 183 -3.47 2.50 -1.32
C VAL A 183 -2.79 1.97 -0.06
N SER A 184 -1.87 2.73 0.52
CA SER A 184 -1.08 2.29 1.67
C SER A 184 -0.63 3.45 2.56
N LEU A 185 -0.57 3.22 3.86
CA LEU A 185 -0.09 4.17 4.87
C LEU A 185 1.11 3.59 5.62
N ALA A 186 2.14 4.41 5.78
CA ALA A 186 3.28 4.17 6.66
C ALA A 186 3.35 5.28 7.72
N ALA A 187 3.86 4.95 8.91
CA ALA A 187 3.99 5.86 10.03
C ALA A 187 5.38 5.76 10.64
N SER A 188 6.02 6.91 10.87
CA SER A 188 7.20 7.04 11.73
C SER A 188 6.76 7.36 13.17
N GLY A 189 7.69 7.72 14.05
CA GLY A 189 7.36 8.10 15.41
C GLY A 189 6.40 9.30 15.51
N ALA A 190 6.50 10.26 14.58
CA ALA A 190 5.77 11.52 14.62
C ALA A 190 5.26 12.03 13.25
N ALA A 191 5.37 11.23 12.19
CA ALA A 191 4.90 11.59 10.86
C ALA A 191 4.26 10.40 10.14
N PHE A 192 3.56 10.70 9.05
CA PHE A 192 2.91 9.72 8.18
C PHE A 192 3.29 9.94 6.72
N ALA A 193 3.25 8.86 5.96
CA ALA A 193 3.41 8.85 4.52
C ALA A 193 2.34 7.95 3.89
N ALA A 194 1.68 8.43 2.86
CA ALA A 194 0.66 7.70 2.12
C ALA A 194 1.10 7.49 0.67
N ILE A 195 0.94 6.26 0.15
CA ILE A 195 1.04 5.96 -1.29
C ILE A 195 -0.35 6.17 -1.89
N LEU A 196 -0.48 7.04 -2.89
CA LEU A 196 -1.70 7.26 -3.66
C LEU A 196 -1.85 6.23 -4.79
N GLY A 197 -3.05 6.09 -5.35
CA GLY A 197 -3.34 5.12 -6.41
C GLY A 197 -2.55 5.30 -7.70
N ASP A 198 -2.01 6.49 -7.95
CA ASP A 198 -1.10 6.82 -9.04
C ASP A 198 0.37 6.48 -8.71
N GLY A 199 0.63 5.96 -7.51
CA GLY A 199 1.96 5.61 -7.02
C GLY A 199 2.78 6.82 -6.52
N SER A 200 2.18 8.01 -6.43
CA SER A 200 2.82 9.16 -5.77
C SER A 200 2.73 9.05 -4.24
N VAL A 201 3.56 9.81 -3.53
CA VAL A 201 3.59 9.80 -2.07
C VAL A 201 3.25 11.19 -1.51
N VAL A 202 2.41 11.22 -0.48
CA VAL A 202 2.08 12.41 0.31
C VAL A 202 2.52 12.18 1.75
N THR A 203 3.21 13.16 2.35
CA THR A 203 3.69 13.08 3.74
C THR A 203 3.14 14.23 4.57
N TRP A 204 2.95 13.99 5.87
CA TRP A 204 2.57 15.02 6.83
C TRP A 204 3.00 14.65 8.25
N GLY A 205 2.98 15.64 9.16
CA GLY A 205 3.42 15.51 10.54
C GLY A 205 4.70 16.29 10.82
N ASP A 206 5.47 15.86 11.81
CA ASP A 206 6.71 16.57 12.20
C ASP A 206 7.74 16.53 11.04
N PRO A 207 8.19 17.69 10.51
CA PRO A 207 9.17 17.73 9.43
C PRO A 207 10.49 17.01 9.78
N THR A 208 10.91 17.05 11.05
CA THR A 208 12.15 16.41 11.52
C THR A 208 12.04 14.88 11.55
N ALA A 209 10.82 14.36 11.63
CA ALA A 209 10.51 12.93 11.61
C ALA A 209 10.07 12.43 10.21
N GLY A 210 10.34 13.20 9.16
CA GLY A 210 10.01 12.86 7.77
C GLY A 210 8.61 13.28 7.31
N GLY A 211 7.96 14.20 8.03
CA GLY A 211 6.68 14.78 7.63
C GLY A 211 6.76 15.67 6.38
N ASP A 212 7.95 16.16 6.03
CA ASP A 212 8.20 16.92 4.80
C ASP A 212 9.07 16.12 3.82
N SER A 213 8.52 15.83 2.65
CA SER A 213 9.19 15.14 1.53
C SER A 213 9.41 16.04 0.31
N SER A 214 9.18 17.35 0.44
CA SER A 214 9.22 18.31 -0.68
C SER A 214 10.54 18.28 -1.47
N HIS A 215 11.68 18.02 -0.82
CA HIS A 215 12.98 17.90 -1.46
C HIS A 215 13.09 16.68 -2.40
N VAL A 216 12.43 15.57 -2.06
CA VAL A 216 12.48 14.30 -2.80
C VAL A 216 11.21 14.02 -3.61
N GLN A 217 10.21 14.90 -3.55
CA GLN A 217 8.89 14.70 -4.17
C GLN A 217 8.97 14.31 -5.66
N LYS A 218 9.92 14.86 -6.41
CA LYS A 218 10.11 14.55 -7.83
C LYS A 218 10.61 13.13 -8.10
N GLN A 219 11.20 12.49 -7.10
CA GLN A 219 11.74 11.13 -7.17
C GLN A 219 10.71 10.08 -6.72
N LEU A 220 9.67 10.49 -5.97
CA LEU A 220 8.63 9.61 -5.43
C LEU A 220 7.52 9.33 -6.46
N VAL A 221 7.86 8.56 -7.49
CA VAL A 221 6.96 8.20 -8.59
C VAL A 221 6.86 6.68 -8.74
N ASN A 222 5.65 6.12 -8.78
CA ASN A 222 5.42 4.66 -8.81
C ASN A 222 6.02 3.93 -7.58
N VAL A 223 5.84 4.50 -6.39
CA VAL A 223 6.27 3.88 -5.13
C VAL A 223 5.41 2.64 -4.84
N GLN A 224 6.06 1.52 -4.56
CA GLN A 224 5.39 0.25 -4.24
C GLN A 224 5.39 -0.04 -2.73
N GLN A 225 6.47 0.31 -2.04
CA GLN A 225 6.61 0.01 -0.62
C GLN A 225 7.19 1.20 0.14
N LEU A 226 6.64 1.44 1.32
CA LEU A 226 7.16 2.39 2.31
C LEU A 226 7.66 1.66 3.53
N GLN A 227 8.83 2.05 4.03
CA GLN A 227 9.38 1.60 5.30
C GLN A 227 9.76 2.83 6.13
N ALA A 228 9.30 2.87 7.39
CA ALA A 228 9.62 3.94 8.32
C ALA A 228 10.61 3.49 9.39
N SER A 229 11.46 4.42 9.84
CA SER A 229 12.15 4.39 11.14
C SER A 229 11.44 5.33 12.13
N ASP A 230 12.03 5.59 13.31
CA ASP A 230 11.43 6.54 14.26
C ASP A 230 11.40 7.98 13.71
N THR A 231 12.36 8.35 12.84
CA THR A 231 12.54 9.73 12.34
C THR A 231 12.64 9.87 10.82
N SER A 232 12.65 8.79 10.06
CA SER A 232 12.89 8.82 8.61
C SER A 232 12.00 7.82 7.87
N PHE A 233 11.93 7.96 6.54
CA PHE A 233 11.24 7.06 5.64
C PHE A 233 12.14 6.63 4.49
N ALA A 234 11.85 5.43 3.97
CA ALA A 234 12.44 4.85 2.77
C ALA A 234 11.32 4.32 1.87
N ALA A 235 11.31 4.75 0.62
CA ALA A 235 10.41 4.30 -0.44
C ALA A 235 11.15 3.41 -1.42
N ILE A 236 10.55 2.27 -1.76
CA ILE A 236 10.98 1.40 -2.86
C ILE A 236 10.06 1.66 -4.05
N LEU A 237 10.64 2.09 -5.15
CA LEU A 237 9.98 2.40 -6.41
C LEU A 237 9.76 1.12 -7.24
N ALA A 238 8.87 1.16 -8.23
CA ALA A 238 8.54 0.01 -9.08
C ALA A 238 9.71 -0.51 -9.92
N ASP A 239 10.70 0.33 -10.19
CA ASP A 239 11.96 -0.03 -10.86
C ASP A 239 13.03 -0.59 -9.89
N GLY A 240 12.67 -0.75 -8.61
CA GLY A 240 13.57 -1.19 -7.55
C GLY A 240 14.51 -0.10 -7.06
N ALA A 241 14.34 1.17 -7.48
CA ALA A 241 15.10 2.27 -6.94
C ALA A 241 14.64 2.65 -5.52
N LEU A 242 15.58 3.22 -4.75
CA LEU A 242 15.34 3.62 -3.37
C LEU A 242 15.37 5.14 -3.23
N VAL A 243 14.36 5.70 -2.57
CA VAL A 243 14.31 7.12 -2.19
C VAL A 243 14.08 7.22 -0.70
N THR A 244 14.90 8.01 -0.01
CA THR A 244 14.81 8.18 1.45
C THR A 244 14.67 9.65 1.82
N TRP A 245 13.93 9.94 2.88
CA TRP A 245 13.78 11.29 3.41
C TRP A 245 13.49 11.27 4.92
N GLY A 246 13.53 12.44 5.55
CA GLY A 246 13.44 12.58 6.99
C GLY A 246 14.73 12.21 7.72
N GLY A 247 14.82 12.58 8.99
CA GLY A 247 16.03 12.43 9.80
C GLY A 247 16.86 13.70 9.86
N VAL A 248 17.65 13.79 10.93
CA VAL A 248 18.45 14.97 11.27
C VAL A 248 19.62 15.10 10.28
N THR A 249 19.87 16.34 9.87
CA THR A 249 20.89 16.80 8.93
C THR A 249 22.28 16.20 9.20
N GLU A 250 23.15 16.23 8.18
CA GLU A 250 24.51 15.66 8.10
C GLU A 250 25.49 16.01 9.26
N GLU A 251 25.07 16.81 10.25
CA GLU A 251 25.90 17.36 11.32
C GLU A 251 26.24 16.36 12.45
N GLU A 252 25.63 15.16 12.52
CA GLU A 252 25.86 14.17 13.61
C GLU A 252 26.49 12.83 13.16
N GLY A 253 27.33 12.81 12.12
CA GLY A 253 28.05 11.57 11.74
C GLY A 253 27.15 10.46 11.18
N CYS A 254 26.01 10.85 10.59
CA CYS A 254 25.11 9.95 9.87
C CYS A 254 25.66 9.60 8.47
N VAL A 255 25.57 8.34 8.07
CA VAL A 255 25.87 7.87 6.71
C VAL A 255 24.71 8.28 5.80
N ALA A 256 24.97 9.10 4.79
CA ALA A 256 23.95 9.48 3.81
C ALA A 256 23.45 8.24 3.03
N ALA A 257 22.17 8.27 2.67
CA ALA A 257 21.62 7.22 1.80
C ALA A 257 22.36 7.22 0.46
N PRO A 258 22.70 6.05 -0.10
CA PRO A 258 23.44 6.00 -1.35
C PRO A 258 22.55 6.50 -2.49
N THR A 259 23.10 7.36 -3.33
CA THR A 259 22.41 7.83 -4.53
C THR A 259 22.45 6.75 -5.60
N ASN A 260 21.30 6.44 -6.22
CA ASN A 260 21.15 5.45 -7.31
C ASN A 260 21.25 3.96 -6.91
N LEU A 261 20.81 3.57 -5.70
CA LEU A 261 20.55 2.15 -5.45
C LEU A 261 19.42 1.67 -6.37
N THR A 262 19.64 0.53 -7.02
CA THR A 262 18.66 -0.17 -7.87
C THR A 262 18.51 -1.61 -7.40
N ASN A 263 17.41 -2.27 -7.77
CA ASN A 263 17.10 -3.64 -7.38
C ASN A 263 16.97 -3.85 -5.85
N VAL A 264 16.47 -2.88 -5.11
CA VAL A 264 16.15 -3.08 -3.69
C VAL A 264 14.91 -3.97 -3.58
N VAL A 265 15.03 -5.06 -2.82
CA VAL A 265 13.95 -6.03 -2.58
C VAL A 265 13.27 -5.79 -1.25
N GLN A 266 14.03 -5.46 -0.21
CA GLN A 266 13.50 -5.25 1.13
C GLN A 266 14.31 -4.21 1.88
N VAL A 267 13.65 -3.38 2.68
CA VAL A 267 14.30 -2.47 3.63
C VAL A 267 13.86 -2.81 5.05
N LYS A 268 14.80 -2.76 5.98
CA LYS A 268 14.58 -2.85 7.43
C LYS A 268 15.15 -1.62 8.10
N ALA A 269 14.47 -1.13 9.12
CA ALA A 269 14.85 0.05 9.89
C ALA A 269 15.15 -0.31 11.34
N SER A 270 16.21 0.29 11.90
CA SER A 270 16.44 0.44 13.34
C SER A 270 15.90 1.82 13.78
N GLU A 271 16.26 2.31 14.98
CA GLU A 271 15.78 3.62 15.44
C GLU A 271 16.19 4.75 14.50
N ARG A 272 17.46 4.75 14.05
CA ARG A 272 18.06 5.85 13.26
C ARG A 272 18.89 5.38 12.06
N ALA A 273 18.74 4.13 11.64
CA ALA A 273 19.45 3.58 10.50
C ALA A 273 18.57 2.61 9.70
N PHE A 274 19.02 2.30 8.48
CA PHE A 274 18.36 1.39 7.57
C PHE A 274 19.34 0.38 6.98
N ALA A 275 18.80 -0.77 6.61
CA ALA A 275 19.48 -1.82 5.85
C ALA A 275 18.57 -2.27 4.70
N ALA A 276 19.04 -2.13 3.46
CA ALA A 276 18.41 -2.62 2.26
C ALA A 276 19.04 -3.95 1.82
N ILE A 277 18.21 -4.94 1.50
CA ILE A 277 18.60 -6.17 0.81
C ILE A 277 18.38 -5.96 -0.68
N LEU A 278 19.42 -6.13 -1.48
CA LEU A 278 19.39 -6.04 -2.94
C LEU A 278 19.00 -7.38 -3.58
N GLY A 279 18.59 -7.35 -4.85
CA GLY A 279 18.17 -8.54 -5.60
C GLY A 279 19.26 -9.59 -5.82
N ASP A 280 20.54 -9.22 -5.65
CA ASP A 280 21.68 -10.14 -5.65
C ASP A 280 21.98 -10.72 -4.25
N GLY A 281 21.17 -10.37 -3.24
CA GLY A 281 21.35 -10.79 -1.86
C GLY A 281 22.44 -10.05 -1.10
N SER A 282 23.01 -8.98 -1.65
CA SER A 282 23.90 -8.07 -0.90
C SER A 282 23.10 -7.10 -0.02
N VAL A 283 23.75 -6.52 0.99
CA VAL A 283 23.11 -5.56 1.90
C VAL A 283 23.82 -4.22 1.86
N VAL A 284 23.04 -3.15 1.78
CA VAL A 284 23.52 -1.78 1.86
C VAL A 284 22.88 -1.09 3.06
N THR A 285 23.67 -0.37 3.85
CA THR A 285 23.22 0.30 5.06
C THR A 285 23.50 1.80 5.03
N TRP A 286 22.68 2.58 5.70
CA TRP A 286 22.87 4.03 5.87
C TRP A 286 22.16 4.53 7.14
N GLY A 287 22.41 5.78 7.53
CA GLY A 287 21.93 6.41 8.76
C GLY A 287 23.00 6.47 9.85
N ALA A 288 22.57 6.63 11.11
CA ALA A 288 23.50 6.82 12.23
C ALA A 288 24.42 5.59 12.43
N GLN A 289 25.73 5.82 12.51
CA GLN A 289 26.73 4.75 12.68
C GLN A 289 26.45 3.92 13.95
N GLU A 290 26.16 4.58 15.07
CA GLU A 290 25.80 3.95 16.35
C GLU A 290 24.50 3.15 16.30
N SER A 291 23.67 3.33 15.27
CA SER A 291 22.43 2.55 15.08
C SER A 291 22.56 1.46 14.00
N GLY A 292 23.77 1.20 13.51
CA GLY A 292 24.04 0.23 12.45
C GLY A 292 23.97 0.76 11.03
N GLY A 293 24.08 2.08 10.85
CA GLY A 293 24.13 2.73 9.54
C GLY A 293 25.40 2.42 8.74
N ASP A 294 26.49 2.03 9.41
CA ASP A 294 27.73 1.57 8.78
C ASP A 294 27.90 0.05 8.95
N SER A 295 27.99 -0.66 7.82
CA SER A 295 28.25 -2.10 7.74
C SER A 295 29.57 -2.42 7.03
N SER A 296 30.42 -1.42 6.76
CA SER A 296 31.68 -1.56 6.00
C SER A 296 32.60 -2.67 6.55
N ALA A 297 32.66 -2.82 7.87
CA ALA A 297 33.45 -3.84 8.55
C ALA A 297 33.02 -5.29 8.24
N VAL A 298 31.74 -5.50 7.89
CA VAL A 298 31.15 -6.83 7.62
C VAL A 298 30.65 -6.98 6.19
N ASN A 299 30.81 -5.97 5.33
CA ASN A 299 30.30 -5.95 3.96
C ASN A 299 30.76 -7.17 3.14
N GLY A 300 32.00 -7.62 3.35
CA GLY A 300 32.52 -8.84 2.70
C GLY A 300 31.76 -10.12 3.06
N LEU A 301 31.05 -10.15 4.18
CA LEU A 301 30.27 -11.29 4.69
C LEU A 301 28.78 -11.21 4.35
N LEU A 302 28.28 -10.02 3.98
CA LEU A 302 26.86 -9.78 3.66
C LEU A 302 26.53 -10.13 2.21
N ARG A 303 26.67 -11.42 1.87
CA ARG A 303 26.37 -11.96 0.54
C ARG A 303 25.35 -13.09 0.65
N ASN A 304 24.35 -13.12 -0.24
CA ASN A 304 23.22 -14.05 -0.15
C ASN A 304 22.48 -13.93 1.19
N VAL A 305 22.19 -12.70 1.59
CA VAL A 305 21.38 -12.40 2.78
C VAL A 305 19.92 -12.70 2.44
N ARG A 306 19.33 -13.60 3.22
CA ARG A 306 17.93 -14.00 3.10
C ARG A 306 16.98 -13.08 3.87
N GLN A 307 17.39 -12.68 5.07
CA GLN A 307 16.57 -11.87 5.96
C GLN A 307 17.44 -10.99 6.86
N VAL A 308 17.01 -9.76 7.10
CA VAL A 308 17.58 -8.87 8.11
C VAL A 308 16.56 -8.65 9.23
N GLN A 309 17.03 -8.68 10.47
CA GLN A 309 16.29 -8.29 11.66
C GLN A 309 16.99 -7.11 12.33
N ALA A 310 16.21 -6.08 12.70
CA ALA A 310 16.71 -4.91 13.40
C ALA A 310 16.36 -4.99 14.90
N ALA A 311 17.33 -4.61 15.72
CA ALA A 311 17.13 -4.12 17.09
C ALA A 311 17.21 -2.58 17.06
N ARG A 312 17.15 -1.92 18.22
CA ARG A 312 17.14 -0.45 18.31
C ARG A 312 18.40 0.20 17.73
N PHE A 313 19.55 -0.41 18.00
CA PHE A 313 20.87 0.13 17.64
C PHE A 313 21.76 -0.84 16.84
N ALA A 314 21.22 -1.99 16.41
CA ALA A 314 21.99 -3.03 15.76
C ALA A 314 21.14 -3.83 14.76
N PHE A 315 21.81 -4.57 13.88
CA PHE A 315 21.18 -5.46 12.91
C PHE A 315 21.80 -6.86 12.95
N ALA A 316 20.98 -7.84 12.59
CA ALA A 316 21.39 -9.22 12.37
C ALA A 316 20.84 -9.74 11.04
N ALA A 317 21.72 -10.19 10.16
CA ALA A 317 21.38 -10.81 8.88
C ALA A 317 21.49 -12.33 8.97
N ILE A 318 20.50 -13.03 8.43
CA ILE A 318 20.52 -14.48 8.19
C ILE A 318 20.92 -14.69 6.73
N LEU A 319 22.01 -15.42 6.51
CA LEU A 319 22.48 -15.81 5.18
C LEU A 319 21.73 -17.06 4.68
N GLU A 320 21.74 -17.32 3.37
CA GLU A 320 21.12 -18.52 2.77
C GLU A 320 21.69 -19.85 3.31
N ASP A 321 22.94 -19.85 3.77
CA ASP A 321 23.57 -21.01 4.42
C ASP A 321 23.19 -21.17 5.90
N GLY A 322 22.36 -20.26 6.43
CA GLY A 322 21.88 -20.25 7.81
C GLY A 322 22.89 -19.70 8.83
N ARG A 323 24.02 -19.12 8.40
CA ARG A 323 24.90 -18.33 9.28
C ARG A 323 24.29 -16.96 9.57
N VAL A 324 24.73 -16.36 10.67
CA VAL A 324 24.31 -15.02 11.09
C VAL A 324 25.48 -14.05 11.05
N VAL A 325 25.26 -12.86 10.50
CA VAL A 325 26.20 -11.74 10.50
C VAL A 325 25.54 -10.57 11.22
N THR A 326 26.24 -9.94 12.16
CA THR A 326 25.71 -8.81 12.95
C THR A 326 26.58 -7.58 12.80
N TRP A 327 25.99 -6.40 12.93
CA TRP A 327 26.69 -5.12 12.95
C TRP A 327 25.90 -4.04 13.69
N GLY A 328 26.52 -2.87 13.89
CA GLY A 328 25.99 -1.76 14.69
C GLY A 328 26.56 -1.76 16.10
N ASN A 329 25.84 -1.17 17.06
CA ASN A 329 26.35 -0.98 18.41
C ASN A 329 26.63 -2.33 19.11
N GLN A 330 27.85 -2.49 19.63
CA GLN A 330 28.30 -3.71 20.27
C GLN A 330 27.46 -4.09 21.50
N TRP A 331 27.00 -3.11 22.29
CA TRP A 331 26.17 -3.35 23.47
C TRP A 331 24.71 -3.66 23.10
N GLY A 332 24.28 -3.24 21.90
CA GLY A 332 22.97 -3.54 21.34
C GLY A 332 22.86 -4.88 20.60
N GLY A 333 23.89 -5.73 20.65
CA GLY A 333 23.92 -7.01 19.92
C GLY A 333 24.53 -6.95 18.52
N GLY A 334 25.18 -5.85 18.16
CA GLY A 334 25.94 -5.71 16.91
C GLY A 334 27.18 -6.61 16.85
N ASN A 335 27.66 -7.14 17.98
CA ASN A 335 28.73 -8.12 18.06
C ASN A 335 28.20 -9.48 18.53
N SER A 336 28.27 -10.50 17.66
CA SER A 336 27.87 -11.88 17.93
C SER A 336 29.05 -12.86 18.02
N THR A 337 30.30 -12.37 18.06
CA THR A 337 31.50 -13.21 18.04
C THR A 337 31.52 -14.29 19.12
N THR A 338 31.02 -13.98 20.33
CA THR A 338 30.94 -14.90 21.48
C THR A 338 30.05 -16.11 21.24
N VAL A 339 29.05 -16.00 20.36
CA VAL A 339 28.06 -17.06 20.06
C VAL A 339 28.15 -17.55 18.62
N SER A 340 29.15 -17.09 17.84
CA SER A 340 29.31 -17.37 16.42
C SER A 340 29.27 -18.87 16.06
N GLU A 341 29.91 -19.72 16.86
CA GLU A 341 29.91 -21.17 16.67
C GLU A 341 28.51 -21.81 16.84
N GLN A 342 27.65 -21.18 17.64
CA GLN A 342 26.28 -21.63 17.90
C GLN A 342 25.29 -21.10 16.87
N LEU A 343 25.60 -19.99 16.19
CA LEU A 343 24.77 -19.35 15.16
C LEU A 343 24.92 -20.02 13.77
N LYS A 344 24.75 -21.34 13.75
CA LYS A 344 24.71 -22.17 12.54
C LYS A 344 23.31 -22.72 12.32
N SER A 345 22.86 -22.73 11.06
CA SER A 345 21.53 -23.20 10.65
C SER A 345 20.39 -22.45 11.36
N VAL A 346 20.52 -21.14 11.49
CA VAL A 346 19.49 -20.27 12.07
C VAL A 346 18.33 -20.12 11.09
N GLN A 347 17.11 -20.28 11.57
CA GLN A 347 15.89 -20.14 10.77
C GLN A 347 15.20 -18.79 10.97
N LYS A 348 15.22 -18.26 12.20
CA LYS A 348 14.52 -17.03 12.56
C LYS A 348 15.28 -16.29 13.65
N ILE A 349 15.30 -14.98 13.58
CA ILE A 349 15.82 -14.10 14.62
C ILE A 349 14.69 -13.21 15.13
N GLN A 350 14.59 -13.07 16.44
CA GLN A 350 13.73 -12.10 17.12
C GLN A 350 14.63 -11.11 17.86
N ALA A 351 14.31 -9.82 17.78
CA ALA A 351 15.01 -8.77 18.51
C ALA A 351 14.16 -8.23 19.67
N SER A 352 14.82 -7.91 20.78
CA SER A 352 14.37 -6.94 21.78
C SER A 352 14.98 -5.56 21.45
N ALA A 353 14.94 -4.59 22.37
CA ALA A 353 15.56 -3.29 22.10
C ALA A 353 17.07 -3.38 21.87
N ASN A 354 17.79 -4.13 22.71
CA ASN A 354 19.27 -4.19 22.70
C ASN A 354 19.83 -5.63 22.71
N ALA A 355 19.01 -6.63 22.36
CA ALA A 355 19.44 -8.02 22.28
C ALA A 355 18.70 -8.78 21.17
N PHE A 356 19.23 -9.94 20.82
CA PHE A 356 18.65 -10.84 19.83
C PHE A 356 18.54 -12.26 20.37
N ALA A 357 17.56 -13.00 19.85
CA ALA A 357 17.38 -14.42 20.07
C ALA A 357 17.17 -15.13 18.73
N ALA A 358 18.06 -16.07 18.39
CA ALA A 358 17.99 -16.89 17.19
C ALA A 358 17.38 -18.25 17.49
N ILE A 359 16.41 -18.67 16.68
CA ILE A 359 15.86 -20.03 16.66
C ILE A 359 16.63 -20.81 15.59
N ARG A 360 17.31 -21.88 16.02
CA ARG A 360 18.06 -22.79 15.16
C ARG A 360 17.16 -23.86 14.56
N ALA A 361 17.62 -24.50 13.49
CA ALA A 361 16.85 -25.54 12.80
C ALA A 361 16.58 -26.79 13.66
N ASP A 362 17.37 -27.02 14.70
CA ASP A 362 17.14 -28.08 15.71
C ASP A 362 16.12 -27.68 16.80
N GLY A 363 15.52 -26.49 16.68
CA GLY A 363 14.58 -25.93 17.65
C GLY A 363 15.24 -25.41 18.93
N SER A 364 16.57 -25.31 19.00
CA SER A 364 17.25 -24.64 20.11
C SER A 364 17.30 -23.12 19.91
N VAL A 365 17.42 -22.37 21.02
CA VAL A 365 17.54 -20.91 20.98
C VAL A 365 18.90 -20.48 21.50
N VAL A 366 19.46 -19.45 20.86
CA VAL A 366 20.70 -18.79 21.28
C VAL A 366 20.42 -17.29 21.35
N ALA A 367 20.70 -16.68 22.50
CA ALA A 367 20.57 -15.23 22.69
C ALA A 367 21.96 -14.55 22.75
N TRP A 368 22.03 -13.29 22.34
CA TRP A 368 23.22 -12.43 22.47
C TRP A 368 22.84 -10.94 22.52
N GLY A 369 23.81 -10.10 22.88
CA GLY A 369 23.62 -8.67 23.11
C GLY A 369 23.62 -8.34 24.60
N SER A 370 22.95 -7.25 24.99
CA SER A 370 22.97 -6.83 26.40
C SER A 370 22.25 -7.83 27.31
N PRO A 371 22.90 -8.33 28.39
CA PRO A 371 22.26 -9.24 29.35
C PRO A 371 20.99 -8.65 29.99
N GLU A 372 20.99 -7.33 30.27
CA GLU A 372 19.84 -6.63 30.86
C GLU A 372 18.61 -6.64 29.93
N PHE A 373 18.81 -6.87 28.63
CA PHE A 373 17.77 -6.90 27.61
C PHE A 373 17.47 -8.31 27.10
N GLY A 374 17.94 -9.35 27.82
CA GLY A 374 17.72 -10.76 27.48
C GLY A 374 18.77 -11.36 26.54
N GLY A 375 19.92 -10.71 26.38
CA GLY A 375 21.06 -11.22 25.61
C GLY A 375 21.79 -12.41 26.25
N ASP A 376 21.51 -12.71 27.53
CA ASP A 376 21.98 -13.92 28.20
C ASP A 376 20.81 -14.87 28.48
N SER A 377 20.91 -16.09 27.96
CA SER A 377 19.93 -17.17 28.13
C SER A 377 20.51 -18.40 28.82
N SER A 378 21.75 -18.31 29.33
CA SER A 378 22.49 -19.44 29.91
C SER A 378 21.74 -20.15 31.05
N SER A 379 21.01 -19.40 31.89
CA SER A 379 20.22 -19.92 33.00
C SER A 379 19.06 -20.84 32.56
N VAL A 380 18.50 -20.59 31.37
CA VAL A 380 17.35 -21.32 30.83
C VAL A 380 17.70 -22.16 29.60
N GLN A 381 18.97 -22.21 29.19
CA GLN A 381 19.43 -22.87 27.97
C GLN A 381 18.98 -24.33 27.86
N HIS A 382 18.94 -25.04 28.99
CA HIS A 382 18.50 -26.44 29.04
C HIS A 382 17.01 -26.62 28.71
N LEU A 383 16.18 -25.59 28.91
CA LEU A 383 14.74 -25.55 28.62
C LEU A 383 14.43 -25.06 27.19
N LEU A 384 15.36 -24.33 26.58
CA LEU A 384 15.23 -23.76 25.23
C LEU A 384 15.48 -24.80 24.13
N LYS A 385 14.68 -25.87 24.14
CA LYS A 385 14.68 -26.94 23.15
C LYS A 385 13.27 -27.10 22.57
N ASN A 386 13.19 -27.48 21.30
CA ASN A 386 11.93 -27.61 20.56
C ASN A 386 11.12 -26.30 20.59
N VAL A 387 11.78 -25.16 20.46
CA VAL A 387 11.14 -23.84 20.40
C VAL A 387 10.57 -23.61 19.02
N ARG A 388 9.29 -23.22 18.97
CA ARG A 388 8.56 -22.89 17.75
C ARG A 388 8.62 -21.41 17.43
N GLU A 389 8.47 -20.57 18.46
CA GLU A 389 8.38 -19.12 18.30
C GLU A 389 8.97 -18.41 19.51
N VAL A 390 9.60 -17.24 19.28
CA VAL A 390 10.07 -16.34 20.31
C VAL A 390 9.40 -14.98 20.11
N LYS A 391 8.93 -14.38 21.19
CA LYS A 391 8.46 -12.98 21.25
C LYS A 391 9.34 -12.19 22.21
N ALA A 392 9.42 -10.88 22.00
CA ALA A 392 10.23 -9.99 22.81
C ALA A 392 9.41 -8.79 23.29
N THR A 393 9.66 -8.37 24.53
CA THR A 393 9.35 -7.02 25.02
C THR A 393 10.56 -6.11 24.75
N THR A 394 10.61 -4.91 25.36
CA THR A 394 11.79 -4.04 25.25
C THR A 394 13.05 -4.73 25.77
N SER A 395 12.96 -5.48 26.89
CA SER A 395 14.13 -6.05 27.57
C SER A 395 14.00 -7.52 28.01
N ALA A 396 12.98 -8.26 27.53
CA ALA A 396 12.81 -9.67 27.85
C ALA A 396 12.29 -10.50 26.65
N PHE A 397 12.42 -11.82 26.75
CA PHE A 397 11.94 -12.76 25.74
C PHE A 397 11.03 -13.83 26.34
N ALA A 398 10.11 -14.32 25.51
CA ALA A 398 9.26 -15.46 25.80
C ALA A 398 9.26 -16.43 24.62
N ALA A 399 9.71 -17.67 24.85
CA ALA A 399 9.75 -18.75 23.88
C ALA A 399 8.57 -19.70 24.07
N ILE A 400 7.83 -19.98 23.00
CA ILE A 400 6.79 -21.02 22.93
C ILE A 400 7.44 -22.30 22.41
N ARG A 401 7.38 -23.38 23.20
CA ARG A 401 7.85 -24.70 22.82
C ARG A 401 6.80 -25.46 22.00
N LEU A 402 7.21 -26.50 21.28
CA LEU A 402 6.31 -27.33 20.46
C LEU A 402 5.24 -28.05 21.29
N ASP A 403 5.50 -28.29 22.57
CA ASP A 403 4.52 -28.84 23.53
C ASP A 403 3.54 -27.78 24.08
N GLY A 404 3.65 -26.52 23.62
CA GLY A 404 2.81 -25.41 24.06
C GLY A 404 3.18 -24.84 25.43
N SER A 405 4.28 -25.27 26.05
CA SER A 405 4.83 -24.62 27.25
C SER A 405 5.63 -23.36 26.89
N VAL A 406 5.80 -22.47 27.86
CA VAL A 406 6.53 -21.20 27.69
C VAL A 406 7.74 -21.14 28.61
N VAL A 407 8.83 -20.59 28.08
CA VAL A 407 10.06 -20.29 28.81
C VAL A 407 10.37 -18.81 28.62
N THR A 408 10.60 -18.08 29.71
CA THR A 408 10.94 -16.64 29.68
C THR A 408 12.34 -16.40 30.21
N TRP A 409 12.98 -15.33 29.73
CA TRP A 409 14.26 -14.84 30.26
C TRP A 409 14.46 -13.35 29.94
N GLY A 410 15.53 -12.76 30.50
CA GLY A 410 15.82 -11.33 30.41
C GLY A 410 15.33 -10.57 31.65
N CYS A 411 15.07 -9.27 31.52
CA CYS A 411 14.73 -8.42 32.65
C CYS A 411 13.45 -8.89 33.36
N PRO A 412 13.50 -9.28 34.66
CA PRO A 412 12.31 -9.72 35.41
C PRO A 412 11.21 -8.64 35.45
N LYS A 413 11.62 -7.36 35.55
CA LYS A 413 10.70 -6.20 35.59
C LYS A 413 9.97 -5.95 34.27
N GLU A 414 10.38 -6.60 33.18
CA GLU A 414 9.80 -6.48 31.84
C GLU A 414 9.27 -7.81 31.28
N GLY A 415 8.92 -8.75 32.15
CA GLY A 415 8.29 -10.02 31.78
C GLY A 415 9.25 -11.19 31.56
N GLY A 416 10.53 -11.03 31.91
CA GLY A 416 11.53 -12.10 31.88
C GLY A 416 11.30 -13.19 32.93
N ASP A 417 10.49 -12.90 33.96
CA ASP A 417 10.08 -13.86 34.97
C ASP A 417 8.58 -14.18 34.83
N SER A 418 8.26 -15.46 34.64
CA SER A 418 6.90 -16.00 34.52
C SER A 418 6.58 -17.05 35.60
N THR A 419 7.43 -17.19 36.62
CA THR A 419 7.30 -18.22 37.68
C THR A 419 5.92 -18.23 38.33
N ASP A 420 5.35 -17.06 38.64
CA ASP A 420 4.03 -16.91 39.26
C ASP A 420 2.86 -17.49 38.44
N VAL A 421 3.02 -17.58 37.11
CA VAL A 421 1.97 -18.06 36.19
C VAL A 421 2.39 -19.31 35.42
N GLN A 422 3.55 -19.89 35.74
CA GLN A 422 4.15 -20.97 34.96
C GLN A 422 3.22 -22.18 34.82
N ASP A 423 2.45 -22.50 35.88
CA ASP A 423 1.48 -23.60 35.87
C ASP A 423 0.31 -23.39 34.89
N GLN A 424 -0.01 -22.12 34.58
CA GLN A 424 -1.08 -21.73 33.67
C GLN A 424 -0.61 -21.65 32.21
N LEU A 425 0.70 -21.53 31.95
CA LEU A 425 1.28 -21.41 30.61
C LEU A 425 1.44 -22.78 29.91
N ARG A 426 0.31 -23.48 29.74
CA ARG A 426 0.20 -24.78 29.07
C ARG A 426 -0.67 -24.67 27.83
N ASN A 427 -0.30 -25.35 26.74
CA ASN A 427 -1.01 -25.29 25.45
C ASN A 427 -1.14 -23.85 24.90
N VAL A 428 -0.10 -23.04 25.08
CA VAL A 428 -0.04 -21.67 24.55
C VAL A 428 0.02 -21.71 23.03
N GLN A 429 -0.91 -21.02 22.38
CA GLN A 429 -0.95 -20.92 20.92
C GLN A 429 -0.22 -19.69 20.40
N GLN A 430 -0.38 -18.55 21.08
CA GLN A 430 0.21 -17.27 20.67
C GLN A 430 0.61 -16.45 21.89
N ILE A 431 1.69 -15.70 21.77
CA ILE A 431 2.07 -14.66 22.74
C ILE A 431 2.04 -13.30 22.04
N GLN A 432 1.44 -12.31 22.70
CA GLN A 432 1.54 -10.90 22.35
C GLN A 432 2.36 -10.17 23.41
N ALA A 433 3.35 -9.40 22.97
CA ALA A 433 4.19 -8.59 23.85
C ALA A 433 3.77 -7.10 23.80
N SER A 434 3.83 -6.42 24.95
CA SER A 434 3.87 -4.97 25.08
C SER A 434 5.32 -4.49 25.24
N ALA A 435 5.54 -3.21 25.56
CA ALA A 435 6.90 -2.75 25.86
C ALA A 435 7.50 -3.44 27.11
N CYS A 436 6.67 -3.88 28.07
CA CYS A 436 7.17 -4.38 29.36
C CYS A 436 6.45 -5.63 29.90
N GLY A 437 5.53 -6.24 29.15
CA GLY A 437 4.78 -7.42 29.61
C GLY A 437 4.28 -8.29 28.47
N PHE A 438 3.69 -9.43 28.82
CA PHE A 438 3.22 -10.41 27.85
C PHE A 438 1.79 -10.87 28.15
N ALA A 439 1.10 -11.27 27.09
CA ALA A 439 -0.21 -11.92 27.11
C ALA A 439 -0.19 -13.16 26.22
N ALA A 440 -0.35 -14.34 26.81
CA ALA A 440 -0.48 -15.61 26.10
C ALA A 440 -1.95 -15.96 25.87
N ILE A 441 -2.28 -16.37 24.65
CA ILE A 441 -3.56 -16.98 24.29
C ILE A 441 -3.39 -18.49 24.33
N LEU A 442 -4.17 -19.16 25.17
CA LEU A 442 -4.17 -20.61 25.32
C LEU A 442 -5.06 -21.29 24.26
N SER A 443 -4.95 -22.60 24.11
CA SER A 443 -5.77 -23.38 23.17
C SER A 443 -7.27 -23.35 23.48
N ASP A 444 -7.65 -23.08 24.72
CA ASP A 444 -9.04 -22.88 25.15
C ASP A 444 -9.54 -21.43 24.92
N LYS A 445 -8.71 -20.60 24.25
CA LYS A 445 -8.97 -19.18 23.96
C LYS A 445 -9.07 -18.31 25.21
N SER A 446 -8.60 -18.78 26.37
CA SER A 446 -8.36 -17.95 27.54
C SER A 446 -7.02 -17.20 27.40
N VAL A 447 -6.85 -16.14 28.18
CA VAL A 447 -5.63 -15.34 28.17
C VAL A 447 -4.98 -15.39 29.54
N VAL A 448 -3.68 -15.68 29.55
CA VAL A 448 -2.82 -15.58 30.72
C VAL A 448 -1.84 -14.45 30.47
N THR A 449 -1.77 -13.49 31.37
CA THR A 449 -0.80 -12.40 31.29
C THR A 449 0.20 -12.53 32.43
N TRP A 450 1.40 -12.01 32.21
CA TRP A 450 2.34 -11.88 33.30
C TRP A 450 3.02 -10.53 33.30
N ARG A 451 3.43 -10.21 34.53
CA ARG A 451 3.99 -8.98 35.03
C ARG A 451 2.96 -7.86 35.24
N SER A 452 2.92 -7.33 36.47
CA SER A 452 1.79 -6.56 37.02
C SER A 452 1.89 -5.02 36.84
N ASP A 453 3.10 -4.44 36.94
CA ASP A 453 3.20 -3.04 37.39
C ASP A 453 3.00 -1.96 36.30
N PHE A 454 3.11 -2.30 35.01
CA PHE A 454 2.96 -1.37 33.88
C PHE A 454 2.17 -2.05 32.76
N GLY A 455 0.97 -2.51 33.08
CA GLY A 455 -0.01 -2.85 32.04
C GLY A 455 -0.43 -4.30 31.90
N GLY A 456 0.35 -5.23 32.44
CA GLY A 456 0.10 -6.66 32.27
C GLY A 456 -0.82 -7.27 33.33
N ASP A 457 -1.20 -6.56 34.39
CA ASP A 457 -2.14 -7.10 35.38
C ASP A 457 -3.56 -7.23 34.80
N SER A 458 -3.97 -8.46 34.48
CA SER A 458 -5.30 -8.79 33.98
C SER A 458 -6.25 -9.27 35.08
N ARG A 459 -5.84 -9.34 36.36
CA ARG A 459 -6.63 -9.99 37.43
C ARG A 459 -8.06 -9.45 37.53
N ALA A 460 -8.23 -8.14 37.34
CA ALA A 460 -9.53 -7.48 37.36
C ALA A 460 -10.47 -7.90 36.22
N VAL A 461 -9.91 -8.29 35.07
CA VAL A 461 -10.66 -8.64 33.84
C VAL A 461 -10.56 -10.12 33.48
N GLN A 462 -9.86 -10.94 34.26
CA GLN A 462 -9.57 -12.35 33.95
C GLN A 462 -10.82 -13.17 33.62
N LYS A 463 -11.95 -12.90 34.30
CA LYS A 463 -13.24 -13.57 34.02
C LYS A 463 -13.81 -13.25 32.64
N LEU A 464 -13.45 -12.10 32.06
CA LEU A 464 -13.89 -11.62 30.74
C LEU A 464 -12.98 -12.08 29.60
N LEU A 465 -11.76 -12.53 29.91
CA LEU A 465 -10.76 -12.99 28.94
C LEU A 465 -11.02 -14.45 28.51
N LYS A 466 -12.21 -14.68 27.95
CA LYS A 466 -12.64 -15.96 27.38
C LYS A 466 -13.08 -15.78 25.94
N ASN A 467 -12.84 -16.81 25.11
CA ASN A 467 -13.09 -16.79 23.66
C ASN A 467 -12.37 -15.62 23.00
N VAL A 468 -11.10 -15.40 23.39
CA VAL A 468 -10.25 -14.36 22.79
C VAL A 468 -9.70 -14.88 21.47
N ARG A 469 -9.92 -14.10 20.41
CA ARG A 469 -9.43 -14.39 19.07
C ARG A 469 -8.05 -13.77 18.82
N LYS A 470 -7.84 -12.54 19.30
CA LYS A 470 -6.60 -11.79 19.08
C LYS A 470 -6.35 -10.84 20.24
N VAL A 471 -5.09 -10.65 20.61
CA VAL A 471 -4.66 -9.61 21.54
C VAL A 471 -3.76 -8.64 20.81
N GLN A 472 -3.99 -7.35 21.01
CA GLN A 472 -3.13 -6.26 20.57
C GLN A 472 -2.57 -5.53 21.79
N ALA A 473 -1.33 -5.06 21.72
CA ALA A 473 -0.66 -4.36 22.80
C ALA A 473 -0.07 -3.03 22.33
N ASN A 474 0.01 -2.07 23.25
CA ASN A 474 0.84 -0.88 23.13
C ASN A 474 1.92 -0.87 24.22
N THR A 475 2.53 0.28 24.54
CA THR A 475 3.60 0.34 25.54
C THR A 475 3.16 -0.09 26.93
N GLY A 476 1.92 0.22 27.34
CA GLY A 476 1.47 0.06 28.73
C GLY A 476 0.12 -0.60 28.92
N ALA A 477 -0.53 -1.07 27.86
CA ALA A 477 -1.87 -1.66 27.93
C ALA A 477 -2.08 -2.72 26.84
N PHE A 478 -3.15 -3.48 27.00
CA PHE A 478 -3.57 -4.54 26.10
C PHE A 478 -5.06 -4.42 25.77
N ALA A 479 -5.42 -4.86 24.57
CA ALA A 479 -6.78 -4.98 24.09
C ALA A 479 -7.00 -6.38 23.47
N ALA A 480 -7.88 -7.16 24.08
CA ALA A 480 -8.31 -8.46 23.57
C ALA A 480 -9.60 -8.31 22.74
N LEU A 481 -9.55 -8.79 21.50
CA LEU A 481 -10.70 -8.98 20.62
C LEU A 481 -11.27 -10.38 20.84
N ARG A 482 -12.53 -10.46 21.24
CA ARG A 482 -13.27 -11.70 21.46
C ARG A 482 -13.97 -12.16 20.17
N GLU A 483 -14.34 -13.43 20.12
CA GLU A 483 -15.03 -14.02 18.95
C GLU A 483 -16.41 -13.41 18.68
N ASP A 484 -17.06 -12.85 19.70
CA ASP A 484 -18.31 -12.10 19.57
C ASP A 484 -18.12 -10.66 19.05
N GLY A 485 -16.89 -10.27 18.69
CA GLY A 485 -16.56 -8.94 18.22
C GLY A 485 -16.50 -7.87 19.32
N SER A 486 -16.61 -8.26 20.60
CA SER A 486 -16.40 -7.34 21.73
C SER A 486 -14.91 -7.20 22.08
N VAL A 487 -14.57 -6.08 22.70
CA VAL A 487 -13.20 -5.77 23.12
C VAL A 487 -13.13 -5.66 24.64
N VAL A 488 -12.11 -6.28 25.23
CA VAL A 488 -11.76 -6.19 26.65
C VAL A 488 -10.36 -5.61 26.75
N THR A 489 -10.20 -4.55 27.53
CA THR A 489 -8.91 -3.88 27.73
C THR A 489 -8.44 -3.99 29.16
N TRP A 490 -7.13 -3.95 29.36
CA TRP A 490 -6.51 -3.85 30.67
C TRP A 490 -5.14 -3.16 30.60
N GLY A 491 -4.62 -2.80 31.76
CA GLY A 491 -3.33 -2.15 31.90
C GLY A 491 -3.43 -0.67 32.25
N ASP A 492 -2.43 0.14 31.85
CA ASP A 492 -2.40 1.56 32.18
C ASP A 492 -3.60 2.28 31.55
N HIS A 493 -4.40 2.92 32.40
CA HIS A 493 -5.56 3.70 32.00
C HIS A 493 -5.23 4.81 30.98
N ARG A 494 -4.07 5.48 31.11
CA ARG A 494 -3.64 6.52 30.15
C ARG A 494 -3.35 5.94 28.77
N GLY A 495 -2.76 4.74 28.74
CA GLY A 495 -2.50 3.97 27.54
C GLY A 495 -3.73 3.29 26.92
N GLY A 496 -4.95 3.56 27.37
CA GLY A 496 -6.15 2.88 26.86
C GLY A 496 -6.42 1.51 27.50
N GLY A 497 -5.81 1.22 28.65
CA GLY A 497 -6.16 0.03 29.46
C GLY A 497 -7.58 0.08 30.02
N ASN A 498 -8.24 1.24 30.00
CA ASN A 498 -9.63 1.42 30.37
C ASN A 498 -10.48 1.92 29.19
N SER A 499 -11.30 1.03 28.62
CA SER A 499 -12.22 1.33 27.52
C SER A 499 -13.64 1.72 27.94
N ARG A 500 -13.93 1.90 29.24
CA ARG A 500 -15.32 2.08 29.74
C ARG A 500 -16.10 3.19 29.05
N SER A 501 -15.43 4.30 28.70
CA SER A 501 -16.04 5.45 28.01
C SER A 501 -16.53 5.12 26.60
N VAL A 502 -15.83 4.23 25.91
CA VAL A 502 -16.10 3.85 24.51
C VAL A 502 -16.72 2.45 24.38
N GLN A 503 -16.89 1.71 25.48
CA GLN A 503 -17.34 0.32 25.47
C GLN A 503 -18.65 0.09 24.70
N LYS A 504 -19.55 1.07 24.71
CA LYS A 504 -20.82 1.00 23.95
C LYS A 504 -20.61 0.93 22.43
N HIS A 505 -19.50 1.48 21.92
CA HIS A 505 -19.15 1.50 20.50
C HIS A 505 -18.22 0.36 20.10
N LEU A 506 -17.61 -0.37 21.05
CA LEU A 506 -16.72 -1.51 20.79
C LEU A 506 -17.52 -2.82 20.59
N ARG A 507 -18.39 -2.81 19.58
CA ARG A 507 -19.18 -3.99 19.15
C ARG A 507 -18.87 -4.29 17.69
N ASN A 508 -18.89 -5.57 17.32
CA ASN A 508 -18.58 -6.05 15.97
C ASN A 508 -17.21 -5.55 15.47
N VAL A 509 -16.23 -5.48 16.36
CA VAL A 509 -14.86 -5.07 16.01
C VAL A 509 -14.21 -6.17 15.16
N GLN A 510 -13.63 -5.77 14.03
CA GLN A 510 -12.90 -6.67 13.14
C GLN A 510 -11.39 -6.60 13.38
N HIS A 511 -10.88 -5.39 13.57
CA HIS A 511 -9.44 -5.13 13.69
C HIS A 511 -9.17 -4.12 14.81
N ILE A 512 -8.06 -4.30 15.51
CA ILE A 512 -7.53 -3.37 16.49
C ILE A 512 -6.09 -3.03 16.09
N GLN A 513 -5.79 -1.74 16.11
CA GLN A 513 -4.44 -1.22 15.98
C GLN A 513 -4.04 -0.46 17.25
N ALA A 514 -2.76 -0.47 17.55
CA ALA A 514 -2.17 0.20 18.70
C ALA A 514 -1.20 1.30 18.24
N SER A 515 -1.31 2.49 18.83
CA SER A 515 -0.22 3.47 18.88
C SER A 515 0.61 3.23 20.15
N LYS A 516 1.59 4.08 20.47
CA LYS A 516 2.36 3.96 21.71
C LYS A 516 1.49 4.13 22.97
N TYR A 517 0.47 4.99 22.90
CA TYR A 517 -0.34 5.41 24.05
C TYR A 517 -1.87 5.28 23.88
N ALA A 518 -2.34 4.71 22.77
CA ALA A 518 -3.76 4.56 22.51
C ALA A 518 -4.05 3.35 21.61
N PHE A 519 -5.32 3.06 21.41
CA PHE A 519 -5.81 2.02 20.51
C PHE A 519 -6.85 2.59 19.55
N ALA A 520 -6.97 1.97 18.38
CA ALA A 520 -8.02 2.21 17.41
C ALA A 520 -8.65 0.87 16.99
N ALA A 521 -9.97 0.77 17.08
CA ALA A 521 -10.73 -0.39 16.63
C ALA A 521 -11.57 -0.03 15.40
N ILE A 522 -11.56 -0.90 14.40
CA ILE A 522 -12.40 -0.79 13.21
C ILE A 522 -13.54 -1.80 13.35
N THR A 523 -14.77 -1.28 13.33
CA THR A 523 -16.00 -2.09 13.38
C THR A 523 -16.42 -2.52 11.98
N SER A 524 -17.23 -3.58 11.88
CA SER A 524 -17.79 -4.07 10.61
C SER A 524 -18.64 -3.05 9.86
N GLU A 525 -19.11 -2.01 10.55
CA GLU A 525 -19.91 -0.93 9.97
C GLU A 525 -19.03 0.16 9.33
N GLY A 526 -17.70 0.07 9.47
CA GLY A 526 -16.74 1.06 9.01
C GLY A 526 -16.56 2.22 9.97
N ARG A 527 -16.78 1.99 11.28
CA ARG A 527 -16.51 2.99 12.33
C ARG A 527 -15.16 2.75 12.95
N ALA A 528 -14.34 3.79 13.03
CA ALA A 528 -13.10 3.80 13.80
C ALA A 528 -13.35 4.37 15.20
N VAL A 529 -13.20 3.54 16.22
CA VAL A 529 -13.33 3.91 17.63
C VAL A 529 -11.94 3.93 18.24
N THR A 530 -11.48 5.08 18.71
CA THR A 530 -10.18 5.22 19.39
C THR A 530 -10.34 5.53 20.88
N TRP A 531 -9.41 5.02 21.69
CA TRP A 531 -9.39 5.24 23.13
C TRP A 531 -7.98 5.17 23.72
N GLY A 532 -7.81 5.72 24.92
CA GLY A 532 -6.52 6.00 25.56
C GLY A 532 -6.28 7.50 25.63
N ASP A 533 -5.03 7.93 25.47
CA ASP A 533 -4.66 9.35 25.42
C ASP A 533 -5.33 10.08 24.24
N ILE A 534 -5.71 9.32 23.21
CA ILE A 534 -6.45 9.79 22.04
C ILE A 534 -7.80 9.09 22.05
N ALA A 535 -8.88 9.84 22.26
CA ALA A 535 -10.24 9.33 22.25
C ALA A 535 -11.08 10.05 21.19
N SER A 536 -11.51 9.32 20.18
CA SER A 536 -12.37 9.81 19.10
C SER A 536 -13.24 8.68 18.56
N VAL A 537 -14.43 9.03 18.07
CA VAL A 537 -15.27 8.10 17.29
C VAL A 537 -15.46 8.73 15.93
N LEU A 538 -15.03 8.01 14.90
CA LEU A 538 -15.02 8.46 13.53
C LEU A 538 -15.83 7.47 12.68
N GLU A 539 -16.70 8.03 11.84
CA GLU A 539 -17.51 7.27 10.90
C GLU A 539 -16.77 7.11 9.57
N ASP A 540 -17.15 6.09 8.80
CA ASP A 540 -16.67 5.79 7.46
C ASP A 540 -15.16 5.59 7.29
N VAL A 541 -14.46 5.10 8.31
CA VAL A 541 -13.04 4.72 8.25
C VAL A 541 -12.91 3.22 8.04
N TRP A 542 -12.22 2.80 6.98
CA TRP A 542 -12.03 1.38 6.65
C TRP A 542 -10.63 0.85 6.97
N GLN A 543 -9.61 1.72 6.96
CA GLN A 543 -8.24 1.39 7.34
C GLN A 543 -7.70 2.44 8.31
N VAL A 544 -6.91 2.01 9.29
CA VAL A 544 -6.19 2.90 10.22
C VAL A 544 -4.72 2.50 10.19
N GLN A 545 -3.85 3.49 10.37
CA GLN A 545 -2.44 3.36 10.68
C GLN A 545 -2.07 4.20 11.90
N ALA A 546 -1.24 3.68 12.80
CA ALA A 546 -0.86 4.35 14.04
C ALA A 546 0.62 4.78 14.01
N SER A 547 0.90 6.02 14.45
CA SER A 547 2.24 6.47 14.87
C SER A 547 2.37 6.36 16.39
N ASN A 548 3.43 6.92 16.99
CA ASN A 548 3.52 6.93 18.46
C ASN A 548 2.44 7.82 19.12
N HIS A 549 2.05 8.91 18.47
CA HIS A 549 1.26 10.01 19.07
C HIS A 549 0.00 10.40 18.28
N ALA A 550 -0.29 9.70 17.18
CA ALA A 550 -1.42 9.99 16.31
C ALA A 550 -1.88 8.73 15.56
N PHE A 551 -3.03 8.86 14.93
CA PHE A 551 -3.58 7.89 13.99
C PHE A 551 -3.87 8.59 12.67
N ALA A 552 -3.71 7.86 11.57
CA ALA A 552 -4.17 8.23 10.25
C ALA A 552 -5.14 7.14 9.78
N GLY A 553 -6.26 7.52 9.19
CA GLY A 553 -7.25 6.59 8.68
C GLY A 553 -7.65 6.95 7.26
N ILE A 554 -7.92 5.92 6.47
CA ILE A 554 -8.49 6.06 5.12
C ILE A 554 -10.01 5.86 5.26
N ARG A 555 -10.76 6.83 4.76
CA ARG A 555 -12.21 6.77 4.71
C ARG A 555 -12.70 5.95 3.52
N LYS A 556 -13.97 5.50 3.54
CA LYS A 556 -14.58 4.74 2.44
C LYS A 556 -14.63 5.53 1.12
N ASP A 557 -14.69 6.85 1.21
CA ASP A 557 -14.55 7.76 0.05
C ASP A 557 -13.09 7.88 -0.44
N GLY A 558 -12.15 7.24 0.27
CA GLY A 558 -10.72 7.26 0.03
C GLY A 558 -10.00 8.47 0.60
N SER A 559 -10.69 9.40 1.25
CA SER A 559 -10.02 10.54 1.88
C SER A 559 -9.24 10.11 3.12
N VAL A 560 -8.08 10.74 3.35
CA VAL A 560 -7.30 10.50 4.58
C VAL A 560 -7.60 11.55 5.63
N LEU A 561 -7.84 11.05 6.84
CA LEU A 561 -7.99 11.85 8.05
C LEU A 561 -6.94 11.38 9.05
N SER A 562 -6.19 12.30 9.64
CA SER A 562 -5.44 12.02 10.86
C SER A 562 -6.05 12.70 12.08
N TRP A 563 -5.83 12.11 13.24
CA TRP A 563 -6.25 12.66 14.53
C TRP A 563 -5.26 12.26 15.63
N GLY A 564 -5.19 13.05 16.70
CA GLY A 564 -4.23 12.89 17.78
C GLY A 564 -3.44 14.19 18.02
N SER A 565 -2.16 14.08 18.36
CA SER A 565 -1.30 15.26 18.59
C SER A 565 -1.07 16.03 17.28
N PRO A 566 -1.56 17.28 17.13
CA PRO A 566 -1.50 18.01 15.85
C PRO A 566 -0.08 18.18 15.30
N ARG A 567 0.89 18.44 16.18
CA ARG A 567 2.31 18.62 15.83
C ARG A 567 3.02 17.31 15.44
N LEU A 568 2.45 16.15 15.78
CA LEU A 568 3.07 14.83 15.61
C LEU A 568 2.23 13.95 14.67
N GLY A 569 1.75 14.54 13.57
CA GLY A 569 1.00 13.84 12.53
C GLY A 569 -0.49 13.68 12.79
N GLY A 570 -1.02 14.26 13.87
CA GLY A 570 -2.45 14.22 14.21
C GLY A 570 -3.32 15.23 13.45
N ASP A 571 -2.73 16.10 12.63
CA ASP A 571 -3.46 17.06 11.79
C ASP A 571 -3.06 16.87 10.32
N SER A 572 -4.02 16.43 9.50
CA SER A 572 -3.87 16.23 8.06
C SER A 572 -4.52 17.36 7.25
N SER A 573 -5.05 18.41 7.89
CA SER A 573 -5.79 19.48 7.21
C SER A 573 -4.96 20.17 6.11
N ALA A 574 -3.66 20.35 6.35
CA ALA A 574 -2.72 20.96 5.41
C ALA A 574 -2.54 20.15 4.12
N VAL A 575 -2.71 18.83 4.19
CA VAL A 575 -2.57 17.91 3.05
C VAL A 575 -3.92 17.33 2.60
N GLN A 576 -5.02 17.74 3.24
CA GLN A 576 -6.33 17.15 2.99
C GLN A 576 -6.79 17.34 1.55
N GLN A 577 -6.48 18.48 0.92
CA GLN A 577 -6.74 18.72 -0.50
C GLN A 577 -5.99 17.77 -1.44
N LEU A 578 -4.80 17.30 -1.04
CA LEU A 578 -4.01 16.31 -1.78
C LEU A 578 -4.50 14.87 -1.52
N LEU A 579 -5.22 14.67 -0.41
CA LEU A 579 -5.68 13.37 0.07
C LEU A 579 -7.18 13.13 -0.19
N SER A 580 -7.94 14.11 -0.69
CA SER A 580 -9.42 14.06 -0.79
C SER A 580 -9.98 14.29 -2.20
N LEU A 581 -9.16 14.19 -3.25
CA LEU A 581 -9.53 14.41 -4.65
C LEU A 581 -9.10 13.25 -5.52
#